data_AF-A0A0F0GYC3-F1
#
_entry.id   AF-A0A0F0GYC3-F1
#
_cell.length_a   1.000
_cell.length_b   1.000
_cell.length_c   1.000
_cell.angle_alpha   90.00
_cell.angle_beta   90.00
_cell.angle_gamma   90.00
#
_symmetry.space_group_name_H-M   'P 1'
#
loop_
_entity.id
_entity.type
_entity.pdbx_description
1 polymer ?
#
loop_
_entity_poly.entity_id
_entity_poly.type
_entity_poly.pdbx_seq_one_letter_code
_entity_poly.pdbx_strand_id
1 'polypeptide(L)'
;MYKRSGFLALATAGMVLCTAGLAPSVSQAAGAAPVRGDGKGSYAETNGLTAEDVRLINTLNEKALDLGRPDKAAGEGLPNATASLRPSAAAGGRVTPPAEPLDRMPDPYRAHGDRATTGISNYIRKWQQAYSHRDGQARQMTEQQREQLSYGCVGVTWVNSGPYPTNRLAFASFDEDKHKNALENTSPRPGETRAEFEGRIAKQSFDEAKGFNRARDVAAVMNKALENSHDENAYLNNLKAELTKKNDALAGEDSRSNFYAALRNTPSFWDSSGGDRDPSKMKAVIYSKHFWSGQDPWSPADKRKYGDPDAFRPDRATGLVDMSKDRNTSRSPAKPGESYVNFDYGWFGDQKEANPDHTIWTHANHYHSPEGGMGPMQVYESKFRSWSAGYTDFDRGTYVITFIPKSWNTAPAKVKQGWP
;
A
#
# COMPACT_ATOMS: atom_id res chain seq x y z
N MET A 1 -0.83 81.18 45.01
CA MET A 1 -1.44 81.23 46.37
C MET A 1 -1.52 79.82 46.92
N TYR A 2 -1.03 79.66 48.16
CA TYR A 2 -0.97 78.43 48.94
C TYR A 2 -2.31 77.69 49.06
N LYS A 3 -2.30 76.36 49.05
CA LYS A 3 -2.56 75.54 50.25
C LYS A 3 -2.21 74.07 50.05
N ARG A 4 -1.54 73.53 51.06
CA ARG A 4 -1.01 72.17 51.23
C ARG A 4 -2.03 71.27 51.94
N SER A 5 -1.88 69.97 51.67
CA SER A 5 -1.87 68.83 52.60
C SER A 5 -3.19 68.28 53.16
N GLY A 6 -3.30 66.95 53.11
CA GLY A 6 -4.29 66.18 53.87
C GLY A 6 -4.22 64.66 53.68
N PHE A 7 -3.19 64.03 54.28
CA PHE A 7 -3.16 62.69 54.92
C PHE A 7 -3.36 61.35 54.16
N LEU A 8 -2.45 60.44 54.51
CA LEU A 8 -2.34 59.01 54.21
C LEU A 8 -3.37 58.15 54.96
N ALA A 9 -3.73 57.00 54.37
CA ALA A 9 -4.01 55.76 55.10
C ALA A 9 -3.44 54.55 54.33
N LEU A 10 -2.52 53.84 54.99
CA LEU A 10 -1.99 52.54 54.62
C LEU A 10 -2.95 51.44 55.09
N ALA A 11 -3.17 50.42 54.28
CA ALA A 11 -3.61 49.10 54.74
C ALA A 11 -2.79 48.03 54.04
N THR A 12 -2.04 47.29 54.85
CA THR A 12 -1.11 46.22 54.50
C THR A 12 -1.78 44.85 54.51
N ALA A 13 -1.34 44.02 53.55
CA ALA A 13 -1.07 42.59 53.61
C ALA A 13 -2.22 41.58 53.88
N GLY A 14 -2.37 40.69 52.90
CA GLY A 14 -2.93 39.35 53.07
C GLY A 14 -2.49 38.46 51.89
N MET A 15 -1.28 37.90 51.96
CA MET A 15 -0.87 36.80 51.07
C MET A 15 -1.65 35.54 51.46
N VAL A 16 -2.27 34.89 50.47
CA VAL A 16 -2.57 33.46 50.51
C VAL A 16 -1.88 32.84 49.31
N LEU A 17 -0.80 32.11 49.58
CA LEU A 17 -0.17 31.18 48.64
C LEU A 17 -0.93 29.85 48.75
N CYS A 18 -1.59 29.45 47.67
CA CYS A 18 -1.86 28.04 47.38
C CYS A 18 -1.63 27.82 45.88
N THR A 19 -0.53 27.14 45.61
CA THR A 19 -0.15 26.49 44.37
C THR A 19 -1.20 25.46 43.93
N ALA A 20 -1.64 25.54 42.67
CA ALA A 20 -1.69 24.42 41.72
C ALA A 20 -2.60 24.75 40.51
N GLY A 21 -2.08 24.52 39.30
CA GLY A 21 -2.92 24.18 38.13
C GLY A 21 -3.26 25.30 37.15
N LEU A 22 -2.27 25.99 36.60
CA LEU A 22 -2.47 26.70 35.33
C LEU A 22 -2.57 25.66 34.21
N ALA A 23 -3.79 25.45 33.71
CA ALA A 23 -4.00 24.97 32.34
C ALA A 23 -4.65 26.11 31.55
N PRO A 24 -3.95 26.70 30.56
CA PRO A 24 -4.59 27.44 29.50
C PRO A 24 -4.58 26.67 28.19
N SER A 25 -5.77 26.63 27.62
CA SER A 25 -6.10 26.28 26.26
C SER A 25 -5.42 27.16 25.19
N VAL A 26 -4.96 26.50 24.12
CA VAL A 26 -5.12 26.86 22.70
C VAL A 26 -4.31 28.03 22.10
N SER A 27 -3.61 27.66 21.01
CA SER A 27 -3.28 28.39 19.78
C SER A 27 -1.91 29.08 19.57
N GLN A 28 -1.26 28.55 18.51
CA GLN A 28 -0.39 29.19 17.51
C GLN A 28 0.91 29.89 17.94
N ALA A 29 2.03 29.40 17.40
CA ALA A 29 2.87 30.23 16.54
C ALA A 29 3.71 29.37 15.60
N ALA A 30 3.65 29.72 14.31
CA ALA A 30 4.46 29.21 13.23
C ALA A 30 5.96 29.41 13.53
N GLY A 31 6.73 28.33 13.39
CA GLY A 31 8.18 28.35 13.26
C GLY A 31 8.56 27.94 11.84
N ALA A 32 9.30 28.81 11.17
CA ALA A 32 9.67 28.76 9.78
C ALA A 32 10.25 27.42 9.29
N ALA A 33 10.03 27.16 8.01
CA ALA A 33 10.50 25.99 7.28
C ALA A 33 12.02 25.80 7.37
N PRO A 34 12.50 24.60 7.72
CA PRO A 34 13.75 24.08 7.21
C PRO A 34 13.46 23.24 5.96
N VAL A 35 14.29 23.46 4.94
CA VAL A 35 14.38 22.70 3.68
C VAL A 35 14.09 21.21 3.91
N ARG A 36 12.94 20.70 3.46
CA ARG A 36 12.50 19.33 3.77
C ARG A 36 13.21 18.31 2.88
N GLY A 37 14.30 17.74 3.40
CA GLY A 37 14.74 16.42 3.00
C GLY A 37 13.71 15.36 3.41
N ASP A 38 13.36 14.46 2.49
CA ASP A 38 12.77 13.11 2.69
C ASP A 38 11.82 12.92 3.90
N GLY A 39 10.91 13.87 4.14
CA GLY A 39 10.26 14.11 5.43
C GLY A 39 9.02 13.27 5.78
N LYS A 40 9.13 11.94 5.79
CA LYS A 40 8.19 11.06 6.52
C LYS A 40 9.00 10.07 7.35
N GLY A 41 8.65 9.92 8.64
CA GLY A 41 9.31 8.98 9.55
C GLY A 41 9.13 7.53 9.12
N SER A 42 9.59 6.59 9.95
CA SER A 42 9.28 5.18 9.71
C SER A 42 7.78 4.90 9.84
N TYR A 43 7.36 3.78 9.28
CA TYR A 43 6.01 3.26 9.43
C TYR A 43 5.66 3.06 10.90
N ALA A 44 6.63 2.53 11.66
CA ALA A 44 6.50 2.33 13.10
C ALA A 44 6.28 3.64 13.85
N GLU A 45 7.09 4.67 13.59
CA GLU A 45 6.92 6.01 14.19
C GLU A 45 5.57 6.63 13.84
N THR A 46 5.15 6.51 12.58
CA THR A 46 3.91 7.13 12.09
C THR A 46 2.67 6.49 12.69
N ASN A 47 2.72 5.21 13.03
CA ASN A 47 1.60 4.44 13.54
C ASN A 47 1.73 4.08 15.04
N GLY A 48 2.77 4.58 15.72
CA GLY A 48 3.00 4.30 17.14
C GLY A 48 3.30 2.83 17.44
N LEU A 49 3.95 2.11 16.52
CA LEU A 49 4.25 0.69 16.67
C LEU A 49 5.53 0.47 17.45
N THR A 50 5.52 -0.51 18.34
CA THR A 50 6.73 -0.99 19.03
C THR A 50 7.56 -1.91 18.13
N ALA A 51 8.81 -2.20 18.54
CA ALA A 51 9.64 -3.17 17.83
C ALA A 51 9.01 -4.57 17.79
N GLU A 52 8.27 -4.95 18.85
CA GLU A 52 7.56 -6.23 18.89
C GLU A 52 6.38 -6.26 17.92
N ASP A 53 5.64 -5.16 17.81
CA ASP A 53 4.55 -5.03 16.83
C ASP A 53 5.08 -5.21 15.39
N VAL A 54 6.19 -4.55 15.06
CA VAL A 54 6.84 -4.68 13.75
C VAL A 54 7.30 -6.13 13.51
N ARG A 55 7.87 -6.79 14.51
CA ARG A 55 8.28 -8.21 14.40
C ARG A 55 7.07 -9.11 14.10
N LEU A 56 5.95 -8.90 14.78
CA LEU A 56 4.72 -9.66 14.57
C LEU A 56 4.12 -9.40 13.18
N ILE A 57 4.11 -8.14 12.72
CA ILE A 57 3.68 -7.76 11.36
C ILE A 57 4.53 -8.50 10.32
N ASN A 58 5.86 -8.39 10.40
CA ASN A 58 6.77 -9.00 9.42
C ASN A 58 6.61 -10.53 9.40
N THR A 59 6.55 -11.17 10.57
CA THR A 59 6.35 -12.62 10.69
C THR A 59 5.05 -13.08 10.03
N LEU A 60 3.96 -12.34 10.23
CA LEU A 60 2.67 -12.68 9.65
C LEU A 60 2.65 -12.46 8.14
N ASN A 61 3.25 -11.37 7.68
CA ASN A 61 3.37 -11.03 6.26
C ASN A 61 4.20 -12.06 5.48
N GLU A 62 5.29 -12.56 6.06
CA GLU A 62 6.09 -13.65 5.49
C GLU A 62 5.27 -14.95 5.39
N LYS A 63 4.52 -15.30 6.44
CA LYS A 63 3.63 -16.49 6.43
C LYS A 63 2.49 -16.39 5.42
N ALA A 64 1.94 -15.19 5.20
CA ALA A 64 0.85 -14.98 4.26
C ALA A 64 1.26 -15.32 2.82
N LEU A 65 2.52 -15.07 2.46
CA LEU A 65 3.08 -15.46 1.16
C LEU A 65 2.99 -16.97 0.92
N ASP A 66 3.29 -17.77 1.94
CA ASP A 66 3.26 -19.24 1.82
C ASP A 66 1.84 -19.80 1.70
N LEU A 67 0.86 -19.12 2.31
CA LEU A 67 -0.56 -19.46 2.19
C LEU A 67 -1.14 -19.08 0.82
N GLY A 68 -0.57 -18.05 0.18
CA GLY A 68 -1.01 -17.54 -1.11
C GLY A 68 -0.48 -18.30 -2.33
N ARG A 69 0.38 -19.32 -2.16
CA ARG A 69 0.97 -20.05 -3.28
C ARG A 69 -0.02 -21.05 -3.89
N PRO A 70 -0.28 -20.98 -5.22
CA PRO A 70 -1.25 -21.86 -5.89
C PRO A 70 -0.83 -23.35 -5.94
N ASP A 71 0.45 -23.66 -5.71
CA ASP A 71 0.98 -25.03 -5.76
C ASP A 71 0.70 -25.85 -4.49
N LYS A 72 0.12 -25.25 -3.45
CA LYS A 72 -0.46 -26.00 -2.32
C LYS A 72 -1.90 -26.36 -2.65
N ALA A 73 -2.17 -27.65 -2.80
CA ALA A 73 -3.49 -28.18 -3.06
C ALA A 73 -4.54 -27.56 -2.12
N ALA A 74 -5.66 -27.12 -2.68
CA ALA A 74 -6.84 -26.60 -1.96
C ALA A 74 -7.49 -27.59 -0.96
N GLY A 75 -6.85 -28.74 -0.71
CA GLY A 75 -7.25 -29.78 0.24
C GLY A 75 -6.52 -29.74 1.59
N GLU A 76 -5.41 -29.01 1.73
CA GLU A 76 -4.94 -28.58 3.05
C GLU A 76 -5.61 -27.24 3.34
N GLY A 77 -6.88 -27.31 3.74
CA GLY A 77 -7.65 -26.13 4.12
C GLY A 77 -6.85 -25.25 5.08
N LEU A 78 -7.01 -23.92 4.92
CA LEU A 78 -6.81 -22.98 6.02
C LEU A 78 -7.31 -23.67 7.30
N PRO A 79 -6.49 -23.78 8.38
CA PRO A 79 -6.80 -24.64 9.50
C PRO A 79 -8.24 -24.40 9.96
N ASN A 80 -9.05 -25.45 9.84
CA ASN A 80 -10.48 -25.45 10.14
C ASN A 80 -10.71 -24.79 11.51
N ALA A 81 -11.65 -23.83 11.55
CA ALA A 81 -12.00 -23.08 12.76
C ALA A 81 -12.47 -23.97 13.94
N THR A 82 -12.75 -25.25 13.72
CA THR A 82 -13.05 -26.22 14.78
C THR A 82 -11.84 -26.66 15.60
N ALA A 83 -10.61 -26.44 15.13
CA ALA A 83 -9.41 -26.55 15.98
C ALA A 83 -9.16 -25.30 16.86
N SER A 84 -9.93 -24.23 16.64
CA SER A 84 -9.83 -22.93 17.34
C SER A 84 -10.77 -22.79 18.55
N LEU A 85 -11.42 -23.87 19.00
CA LEU A 85 -12.11 -23.91 20.30
C LEU A 85 -11.16 -24.14 21.49
N ARG A 86 -9.85 -23.93 21.32
CA ARG A 86 -8.94 -23.70 22.44
C ARG A 86 -8.68 -22.19 22.57
N PRO A 87 -9.02 -21.57 23.71
CA PRO A 87 -8.62 -20.20 24.01
C PRO A 87 -7.11 -20.19 24.25
N SER A 88 -6.36 -20.11 23.17
CA SER A 88 -5.00 -19.60 23.16
C SER A 88 -4.97 -18.41 22.20
N ALA A 89 -5.89 -17.46 22.42
CA ALA A 89 -5.64 -16.08 22.07
C ALA A 89 -4.46 -15.63 22.94
N ALA A 90 -3.24 -15.92 22.47
CA ALA A 90 -2.10 -15.15 22.95
C ALA A 90 -2.44 -13.69 22.64
N ALA A 91 -2.41 -12.83 23.67
CA ALA A 91 -2.62 -11.40 23.51
C ALA A 91 -1.75 -10.90 22.34
N GLY A 92 -2.37 -10.42 21.26
CA GLY A 92 -1.67 -10.04 20.02
C GLY A 92 -1.88 -10.94 18.79
N GLY A 93 -2.68 -12.00 18.85
CA GLY A 93 -3.00 -12.80 17.65
C GLY A 93 -3.78 -12.02 16.57
N ARG A 94 -3.72 -12.50 15.30
CA ARG A 94 -4.61 -12.04 14.22
C ARG A 94 -6.02 -12.57 14.47
N VAL A 95 -7.02 -11.71 14.35
CA VAL A 95 -8.44 -12.05 14.50
C VAL A 95 -9.17 -11.78 13.18
N THR A 96 -10.02 -12.71 12.75
CA THR A 96 -10.93 -12.47 11.61
C THR A 96 -12.13 -11.63 12.08
N PRO A 97 -12.44 -10.48 11.45
CA PRO A 97 -13.62 -9.69 11.81
C PRO A 97 -14.92 -10.50 11.69
N PRO A 98 -15.91 -10.23 12.55
CA PRO A 98 -17.21 -10.88 12.46
C PRO A 98 -17.94 -10.50 11.18
N ALA A 99 -18.98 -11.27 10.86
CA ALA A 99 -19.85 -11.00 9.74
C ALA A 99 -20.68 -9.72 9.97
N GLU A 100 -20.66 -8.80 9.00
CA GLU A 100 -21.52 -7.62 9.02
C GLU A 100 -22.76 -7.86 8.13
N PRO A 101 -23.98 -7.61 8.61
CA PRO A 101 -25.20 -7.74 7.82
C PRO A 101 -25.17 -6.88 6.55
N LEU A 102 -25.75 -7.37 5.45
CA LEU A 102 -25.75 -6.65 4.15
C LEU A 102 -26.62 -5.39 4.18
N ASP A 103 -27.64 -5.34 5.02
CA ASP A 103 -28.52 -4.18 5.22
C ASP A 103 -27.93 -3.13 6.17
N ARG A 104 -26.85 -3.47 6.90
CA ARG A 104 -26.18 -2.55 7.81
C ARG A 104 -25.27 -1.58 7.06
N MET A 105 -25.69 -0.32 7.01
CA MET A 105 -24.90 0.77 6.41
C MET A 105 -23.64 1.06 7.23
N PRO A 106 -22.53 1.46 6.58
CA PRO A 106 -21.35 1.95 7.29
C PRO A 106 -21.64 3.30 7.95
N ASP A 107 -20.98 3.51 9.09
CA ASP A 107 -20.95 4.77 9.82
C ASP A 107 -20.24 5.84 8.96
N PRO A 108 -20.73 7.08 8.92
CA PRO A 108 -20.12 8.15 8.14
C PRO A 108 -18.67 8.44 8.59
N TYR A 109 -17.79 8.63 7.62
CA TYR A 109 -16.42 9.09 7.85
C TYR A 109 -15.96 9.90 6.64
N ARG A 110 -15.00 10.81 6.83
CA ARG A 110 -14.54 11.72 5.78
C ARG A 110 -13.02 11.79 5.71
N ALA A 111 -12.51 12.27 4.59
CA ALA A 111 -11.10 12.56 4.46
C ALA A 111 -10.70 13.73 5.38
N HIS A 112 -9.56 13.58 6.05
CA HIS A 112 -8.85 14.65 6.72
C HIS A 112 -7.56 14.91 5.95
N GLY A 113 -7.51 16.04 5.23
CA GLY A 113 -6.50 16.26 4.19
C GLY A 113 -6.65 15.25 3.07
N ASP A 114 -5.61 14.45 2.84
CA ASP A 114 -5.51 13.55 1.70
C ASP A 114 -5.96 12.12 2.00
N ARG A 115 -6.42 11.83 3.22
CA ARG A 115 -6.68 10.47 3.67
C ARG A 115 -7.96 10.39 4.49
N ALA A 116 -8.82 9.45 4.15
CA ALA A 116 -9.90 9.00 5.02
C ALA A 116 -9.48 7.69 5.71
N THR A 117 -10.00 7.46 6.92
CA THR A 117 -9.67 6.29 7.73
C THR A 117 -10.92 5.75 8.39
N THR A 118 -11.05 4.44 8.47
CA THR A 118 -12.11 3.80 9.26
C THR A 118 -11.67 2.42 9.77
N GLY A 119 -12.29 1.94 10.84
CA GLY A 119 -12.01 0.60 11.36
C GLY A 119 -12.49 -0.49 10.40
N ILE A 120 -11.84 -1.67 10.44
CA ILE A 120 -12.11 -2.78 9.51
C ILE A 120 -13.59 -3.17 9.40
N SER A 121 -14.33 -3.24 10.52
CA SER A 121 -15.76 -3.61 10.50
C SER A 121 -16.60 -2.59 9.72
N ASN A 122 -16.30 -1.31 9.87
CA ASN A 122 -16.99 -0.26 9.11
C ASN A 122 -16.59 -0.27 7.63
N TYR A 123 -15.32 -0.56 7.34
CA TYR A 123 -14.87 -0.76 5.97
C TYR A 123 -15.56 -1.97 5.31
N ILE A 124 -15.76 -3.09 6.02
CA ILE A 124 -16.51 -4.25 5.50
C ILE A 124 -17.92 -3.84 5.09
N ARG A 125 -18.63 -3.05 5.91
CA ARG A 125 -19.96 -2.52 5.56
C ARG A 125 -19.91 -1.68 4.28
N LYS A 126 -18.96 -0.74 4.17
CA LYS A 126 -18.75 0.05 2.94
C LYS A 126 -18.46 -0.82 1.74
N TRP A 127 -17.57 -1.80 1.89
CA TRP A 127 -17.19 -2.73 0.82
C TRP A 127 -18.40 -3.55 0.35
N GLN A 128 -19.24 -4.00 1.29
CA GLN A 128 -20.49 -4.70 0.99
C GLN A 128 -21.46 -3.84 0.18
N GLN A 129 -21.56 -2.53 0.47
CA GLN A 129 -22.43 -1.63 -0.30
C GLN A 129 -21.86 -1.23 -1.65
N ALA A 130 -20.55 -0.95 -1.73
CA ALA A 130 -19.97 -0.30 -2.90
C ALA A 130 -19.22 -1.25 -3.83
N TYR A 131 -18.57 -2.30 -3.31
CA TYR A 131 -17.54 -3.05 -4.04
C TYR A 131 -17.86 -4.55 -4.19
N SER A 132 -18.79 -5.07 -3.40
CA SER A 132 -19.12 -6.50 -3.35
C SER A 132 -19.87 -7.03 -4.57
N HIS A 133 -20.40 -6.14 -5.42
CA HIS A 133 -21.30 -6.55 -6.48
C HIS A 133 -20.68 -7.63 -7.38
N ARG A 134 -21.50 -8.63 -7.66
CA ARG A 134 -21.31 -9.67 -8.67
C ARG A 134 -22.52 -9.63 -9.58
N ASP A 135 -22.32 -9.29 -10.85
CA ASP A 135 -23.41 -9.10 -11.81
C ASP A 135 -24.47 -8.08 -11.34
N GLY A 136 -23.99 -7.00 -10.73
CA GLY A 136 -24.85 -5.93 -10.20
C GLY A 136 -25.55 -6.25 -8.88
N GLN A 137 -25.39 -7.45 -8.30
CA GLN A 137 -25.99 -7.82 -7.02
C GLN A 137 -24.99 -7.73 -5.88
N ALA A 138 -25.30 -6.93 -4.87
CA ALA A 138 -24.48 -6.78 -3.67
C ALA A 138 -24.41 -8.11 -2.90
N ARG A 139 -23.26 -8.42 -2.32
CA ARG A 139 -23.04 -9.64 -1.54
C ARG A 139 -22.37 -9.31 -0.22
N GLN A 140 -22.66 -10.15 0.78
CA GLN A 140 -21.91 -10.10 2.02
C GLN A 140 -20.45 -10.53 1.75
N MET A 141 -19.50 -9.92 2.45
CA MET A 141 -18.12 -10.38 2.42
C MET A 141 -18.08 -11.76 3.08
N THR A 142 -17.58 -12.77 2.35
CA THR A 142 -17.49 -14.14 2.87
C THR A 142 -16.52 -14.24 4.05
N GLU A 143 -16.61 -15.33 4.83
CA GLU A 143 -15.66 -15.57 5.93
C GLU A 143 -14.20 -15.61 5.43
N GLN A 144 -13.95 -16.30 4.32
CA GLN A 144 -12.62 -16.36 3.70
C GLN A 144 -12.12 -14.97 3.29
N GLN A 145 -12.98 -14.12 2.72
CA GLN A 145 -12.60 -12.74 2.38
C GLN A 145 -12.33 -11.89 3.63
N ARG A 146 -13.12 -12.05 4.70
CA ARG A 146 -12.85 -11.34 5.97
C ARG A 146 -11.53 -11.80 6.59
N GLU A 147 -11.23 -13.10 6.49
CA GLU A 147 -9.95 -13.64 6.92
C GLU A 147 -8.79 -13.03 6.12
N GLN A 148 -8.87 -13.03 4.80
CA GLN A 148 -7.87 -12.40 3.92
C GLN A 148 -7.70 -10.91 4.22
N LEU A 149 -8.80 -10.17 4.39
CA LEU A 149 -8.77 -8.74 4.70
C LEU A 149 -8.02 -8.46 6.02
N SER A 150 -8.16 -9.35 7.00
CA SER A 150 -7.58 -9.18 8.33
C SER A 150 -6.04 -9.25 8.37
N TYR A 151 -5.38 -9.57 7.26
CA TYR A 151 -3.91 -9.55 7.14
C TYR A 151 -3.32 -8.14 7.01
N GLY A 152 -4.12 -7.08 7.03
CA GLY A 152 -3.60 -5.71 7.01
C GLY A 152 -3.37 -5.19 5.60
N CYS A 153 -2.22 -4.56 5.37
CA CYS A 153 -1.89 -3.87 4.12
C CYS A 153 -2.18 -4.72 2.86
N VAL A 154 -1.81 -6.00 2.87
CA VAL A 154 -2.05 -6.93 1.75
C VAL A 154 -3.52 -7.34 1.59
N GLY A 155 -4.29 -7.33 2.68
CA GLY A 155 -5.64 -7.91 2.73
C GLY A 155 -6.64 -7.23 1.82
N VAL A 156 -6.56 -5.90 1.67
CA VAL A 156 -7.43 -5.14 0.74
C VAL A 156 -7.19 -5.58 -0.70
N THR A 157 -5.93 -5.65 -1.12
CA THR A 157 -5.55 -6.09 -2.46
C THR A 157 -5.99 -7.55 -2.67
N TRP A 158 -5.70 -8.43 -1.72
CA TRP A 158 -6.05 -9.85 -1.79
C TRP A 158 -7.55 -10.07 -2.03
N VAL A 159 -8.41 -9.44 -1.22
CA VAL A 159 -9.88 -9.59 -1.36
C VAL A 159 -10.38 -9.00 -2.69
N ASN A 160 -9.79 -7.90 -3.14
CA ASN A 160 -10.25 -7.21 -4.34
C ASN A 160 -9.79 -7.88 -5.65
N SER A 161 -8.61 -8.50 -5.66
CA SER A 161 -8.11 -9.29 -6.80
C SER A 161 -8.61 -10.73 -6.80
N GLY A 162 -8.83 -11.33 -5.62
CA GLY A 162 -9.17 -12.74 -5.45
C GLY A 162 -7.99 -13.57 -4.92
N PRO A 163 -6.89 -13.73 -5.68
CA PRO A 163 -5.69 -14.42 -5.20
C PRO A 163 -4.75 -13.47 -4.44
N TYR A 164 -3.82 -14.05 -3.68
CA TYR A 164 -2.74 -13.32 -3.06
C TYR A 164 -1.86 -12.65 -4.13
N PRO A 165 -1.40 -11.39 -3.94
CA PRO A 165 -0.66 -10.66 -4.96
C PRO A 165 0.70 -11.29 -5.28
N THR A 166 0.88 -11.73 -6.53
CA THR A 166 2.12 -12.36 -7.01
C THR A 166 3.19 -11.36 -7.47
N ASN A 167 2.78 -10.13 -7.83
CA ASN A 167 3.64 -9.03 -8.29
C ASN A 167 4.43 -9.34 -9.57
N ARG A 168 4.04 -10.36 -10.36
CA ARG A 168 4.80 -10.83 -11.53
C ARG A 168 4.91 -9.81 -12.66
N LEU A 169 3.85 -9.04 -12.91
CA LEU A 169 3.80 -8.00 -13.94
C LEU A 169 3.84 -6.62 -13.29
N ALA A 170 5.04 -6.14 -13.00
CA ALA A 170 5.29 -4.91 -12.27
C ALA A 170 5.98 -3.86 -13.15
N PHE A 171 5.62 -2.60 -12.94
CA PHE A 171 6.23 -1.45 -13.60
C PHE A 171 6.77 -0.44 -12.60
N ALA A 172 7.83 0.25 -12.99
CA ALA A 172 8.33 1.44 -12.31
C ALA A 172 8.97 2.39 -13.34
N SER A 173 9.36 3.58 -12.89
CA SER A 173 10.15 4.52 -13.69
C SER A 173 11.36 4.95 -12.88
N PHE A 174 12.53 4.93 -13.52
CA PHE A 174 13.81 5.31 -12.92
C PHE A 174 14.57 6.21 -13.89
N ASP A 175 15.01 7.37 -13.40
CA ASP A 175 15.78 8.33 -14.18
C ASP A 175 17.28 8.03 -14.05
N GLU A 176 17.81 7.29 -15.02
CA GLU A 176 19.21 6.84 -15.05
C GLU A 176 20.19 8.01 -15.16
N ASP A 177 19.84 9.05 -15.91
CA ASP A 177 20.69 10.22 -16.09
C ASP A 177 20.73 11.04 -14.81
N LYS A 178 19.58 11.25 -14.15
CA LYS A 178 19.50 11.88 -12.82
C LYS A 178 20.33 11.09 -11.81
N HIS A 179 20.21 9.76 -11.81
CA HIS A 179 20.95 8.90 -10.89
C HIS A 179 22.46 9.04 -11.09
N LYS A 180 22.94 8.85 -12.33
CA LYS A 180 24.36 8.97 -12.68
C LYS A 180 24.90 10.36 -12.36
N ASN A 181 24.20 11.40 -12.81
CA ASN A 181 24.59 12.79 -12.57
C ASN A 181 24.68 13.10 -11.07
N ALA A 182 23.74 12.62 -10.27
CA ALA A 182 23.78 12.85 -8.82
C ALA A 182 24.93 12.08 -8.15
N LEU A 183 25.27 10.87 -8.59
CA LEU A 183 26.41 10.13 -8.07
C LEU A 183 27.77 10.77 -8.42
N GLU A 184 27.88 11.40 -9.58
CA GLU A 184 29.10 12.04 -10.07
C GLU A 184 29.28 13.46 -9.54
N ASN A 185 28.19 14.23 -9.45
CA ASN A 185 28.24 15.68 -9.21
C ASN A 185 27.71 16.11 -7.84
N THR A 186 27.34 15.17 -6.96
CA THR A 186 27.01 15.47 -5.57
C THR A 186 27.82 14.61 -4.61
N SER A 187 27.91 15.05 -3.36
CA SER A 187 28.67 14.38 -2.31
C SER A 187 27.74 13.85 -1.20
N PRO A 188 28.18 12.84 -0.43
CA PRO A 188 27.49 12.43 0.79
C PRO A 188 27.24 13.62 1.72
N ARG A 189 26.07 13.63 2.37
CA ARG A 189 25.74 14.60 3.42
C ARG A 189 26.67 14.41 4.63
N PRO A 190 26.85 15.42 5.50
CA PRO A 190 27.63 15.24 6.72
C PRO A 190 27.11 14.07 7.57
N GLY A 191 27.98 13.10 7.85
CA GLY A 191 27.64 11.88 8.60
C GLY A 191 27.00 10.76 7.78
N GLU A 192 26.78 10.95 6.48
CA GLU A 192 26.23 9.93 5.58
C GLU A 192 27.34 9.02 5.07
N THR A 193 27.15 7.70 5.17
CA THR A 193 28.08 6.74 4.59
C THR A 193 27.96 6.71 3.06
N ARG A 194 28.96 6.15 2.36
CA ARG A 194 28.87 6.01 0.90
C ARG A 194 27.68 5.16 0.47
N ALA A 195 27.41 4.06 1.18
CA ALA A 195 26.27 3.19 0.88
C ALA A 195 24.91 3.89 1.13
N GLU A 196 24.80 4.68 2.20
CA GLU A 196 23.63 5.51 2.48
C GLU A 196 23.40 6.57 1.40
N PHE A 197 24.47 7.23 0.96
CA PHE A 197 24.42 8.16 -0.16
C PHE A 197 23.91 7.49 -1.43
N GLU A 198 24.50 6.37 -1.84
CA GLU A 198 24.13 5.66 -3.08
C GLU A 198 22.69 5.13 -3.03
N GLY A 199 22.29 4.51 -1.91
CA GLY A 199 20.93 4.03 -1.70
C GLY A 199 19.90 5.16 -1.74
N ARG A 200 20.19 6.30 -1.10
CA ARG A 200 19.33 7.49 -1.15
C ARG A 200 19.22 8.06 -2.56
N ILE A 201 20.33 8.21 -3.29
CA ILE A 201 20.31 8.73 -4.65
C ILE A 201 19.52 7.79 -5.58
N ALA A 202 19.64 6.47 -5.43
CA ALA A 202 18.81 5.51 -6.14
C ALA A 202 17.32 5.70 -5.81
N LYS A 203 16.94 5.74 -4.53
CA LYS A 203 15.54 5.99 -4.10
C LYS A 203 14.97 7.27 -4.73
N GLN A 204 15.74 8.37 -4.69
CA GLN A 204 15.33 9.67 -5.22
C GLN A 204 15.27 9.72 -6.75
N SER A 205 15.83 8.73 -7.44
CA SER A 205 15.81 8.63 -8.91
C SER A 205 14.61 7.86 -9.45
N PHE A 206 13.83 7.20 -8.57
CA PHE A 206 12.52 6.69 -8.92
C PHE A 206 11.51 7.83 -9.07
N ASP A 207 10.60 7.68 -10.02
CA ASP A 207 9.44 8.55 -10.23
C ASP A 207 8.17 7.71 -10.20
N GLU A 208 7.50 7.71 -9.04
CA GLU A 208 6.30 6.92 -8.81
C GLU A 208 5.13 7.34 -9.70
N ALA A 209 5.01 8.63 -10.03
CA ALA A 209 3.94 9.12 -10.92
C ALA A 209 4.14 8.60 -12.35
N LYS A 210 5.37 8.64 -12.87
CA LYS A 210 5.70 8.04 -14.17
C LYS A 210 5.52 6.52 -14.18
N GLY A 211 5.93 5.83 -13.11
CA GLY A 211 5.72 4.39 -12.95
C GLY A 211 4.23 4.01 -12.96
N PHE A 212 3.41 4.75 -12.23
CA PHE A 212 1.96 4.57 -12.22
C PHE A 212 1.34 4.82 -13.59
N ASN A 213 1.69 5.94 -14.23
CA ASN A 213 1.17 6.26 -15.57
C ASN A 213 1.57 5.20 -16.60
N ARG A 214 2.81 4.67 -16.54
CA ARG A 214 3.23 3.54 -17.38
C ARG A 214 2.31 2.33 -17.20
N ALA A 215 2.03 1.93 -15.96
CA ALA A 215 1.11 0.83 -15.69
C ALA A 215 -0.32 1.11 -16.20
N ARG A 216 -0.82 2.35 -16.08
CA ARG A 216 -2.13 2.76 -16.63
C ARG A 216 -2.18 2.65 -18.15
N ASP A 217 -1.16 3.14 -18.83
CA ASP A 217 -1.08 3.11 -20.30
C ASP A 217 -1.07 1.66 -20.81
N VAL A 218 -0.28 0.80 -20.16
CA VAL A 218 -0.22 -0.63 -20.49
C VAL A 218 -1.55 -1.33 -20.18
N ALA A 219 -2.16 -1.07 -19.01
CA ALA A 219 -3.47 -1.64 -18.67
C ALA A 219 -4.57 -1.19 -19.64
N ALA A 220 -4.51 0.04 -20.14
CA ALA A 220 -5.45 0.53 -21.16
C ALA A 220 -5.27 -0.22 -22.49
N VAL A 221 -4.04 -0.50 -22.93
CA VAL A 221 -3.77 -1.31 -24.11
C VAL A 221 -4.25 -2.75 -23.93
N MET A 222 -4.01 -3.36 -22.77
CA MET A 222 -4.52 -4.69 -22.42
C MET A 222 -6.05 -4.74 -22.43
N ASN A 223 -6.71 -3.74 -21.81
CA ASN A 223 -8.17 -3.62 -21.80
C ASN A 223 -8.75 -3.45 -23.21
N LYS A 224 -8.09 -2.69 -24.09
CA LYS A 224 -8.50 -2.58 -25.49
C LYS A 224 -8.37 -3.91 -26.23
N ALA A 225 -7.29 -4.65 -26.00
CA ALA A 225 -7.04 -5.93 -26.65
C ALA A 225 -8.04 -7.02 -26.24
N LEU A 226 -8.64 -6.93 -25.04
CA LEU A 226 -9.61 -7.91 -24.56
C LEU A 226 -11.06 -7.63 -25.00
N GLU A 227 -11.43 -6.41 -25.39
CA GLU A 227 -12.84 -5.99 -25.59
C GLU A 227 -13.65 -6.90 -26.51
N ASN A 228 -13.03 -7.41 -27.59
CA ASN A 228 -13.68 -8.28 -28.57
C ASN A 228 -12.92 -9.60 -28.79
N SER A 229 -12.17 -10.05 -27.79
CA SER A 229 -11.37 -11.28 -27.86
C SER A 229 -12.04 -12.38 -27.04
N HIS A 230 -12.48 -13.45 -27.69
CA HIS A 230 -13.18 -14.58 -27.06
C HIS A 230 -12.28 -15.80 -26.77
N ASP A 231 -10.99 -15.70 -27.10
CA ASP A 231 -9.96 -16.67 -26.76
C ASP A 231 -8.60 -15.98 -26.57
N GLU A 232 -7.67 -16.65 -25.88
CA GLU A 232 -6.35 -16.09 -25.55
C GLU A 232 -5.54 -15.73 -26.80
N ASN A 233 -5.64 -16.49 -27.90
CA ASN A 233 -4.87 -16.21 -29.11
C ASN A 233 -5.35 -14.91 -29.77
N ALA A 234 -6.66 -14.70 -29.86
CA ALA A 234 -7.24 -13.44 -30.35
C ALA A 234 -6.77 -12.26 -29.50
N TYR A 235 -6.79 -12.40 -28.17
CA TYR A 235 -6.28 -11.38 -27.25
C TYR A 235 -4.80 -11.07 -27.47
N LEU A 236 -3.94 -12.08 -27.54
CA LEU A 236 -2.50 -11.90 -27.72
C LEU A 236 -2.17 -11.25 -29.07
N ASN A 237 -2.87 -11.63 -30.13
CA ASN A 237 -2.71 -11.02 -31.46
C ASN A 237 -3.10 -9.54 -31.44
N ASN A 238 -4.24 -9.21 -30.84
CA ASN A 238 -4.71 -7.82 -30.70
C ASN A 238 -3.77 -6.98 -29.83
N LEU A 239 -3.30 -7.54 -28.71
CA LEU A 239 -2.34 -6.88 -27.82
C LEU A 239 -1.04 -6.56 -28.56
N LYS A 240 -0.47 -7.55 -29.26
CA LYS A 240 0.77 -7.36 -30.01
C LYS A 240 0.60 -6.33 -31.13
N ALA A 241 -0.51 -6.37 -31.87
CA ALA A 241 -0.80 -5.40 -32.92
C ALA A 241 -0.89 -3.95 -32.38
N GLU A 242 -1.55 -3.74 -31.24
CA GLU A 242 -1.67 -2.42 -30.62
C GLU A 242 -0.32 -1.90 -30.09
N LEU A 243 0.51 -2.77 -29.49
CA LEU A 243 1.85 -2.40 -29.04
C LEU A 243 2.77 -2.06 -30.21
N THR A 244 2.77 -2.87 -31.28
CA THR A 244 3.54 -2.60 -32.49
C THR A 244 3.11 -1.29 -33.14
N LYS A 245 1.80 -1.01 -33.22
CA LYS A 245 1.28 0.26 -33.73
C LYS A 245 1.78 1.47 -32.93
N LYS A 246 1.96 1.31 -31.62
CA LYS A 246 2.47 2.35 -30.72
C LYS A 246 4.00 2.41 -30.67
N ASN A 247 4.70 1.53 -31.38
CA ASN A 247 6.14 1.34 -31.28
C ASN A 247 6.60 1.11 -29.82
N ASP A 248 5.80 0.35 -29.06
CA ASP A 248 6.09 0.04 -27.65
C ASP A 248 7.03 -1.16 -27.56
N ALA A 249 8.09 -1.05 -26.77
CA ALA A 249 9.09 -2.11 -26.58
C ALA A 249 8.49 -3.42 -26.04
N LEU A 250 7.37 -3.34 -25.33
CA LEU A 250 6.64 -4.54 -24.85
C LEU A 250 6.18 -5.46 -25.99
N ALA A 251 6.08 -4.96 -27.23
CA ALA A 251 5.77 -5.80 -28.40
C ALA A 251 6.83 -6.92 -28.60
N GLY A 252 8.07 -6.68 -28.16
CA GLY A 252 9.21 -7.59 -28.28
C GLY A 252 9.39 -8.56 -27.11
N GLU A 253 8.55 -8.50 -26.07
CA GLU A 253 8.65 -9.41 -24.92
C GLU A 253 8.47 -10.89 -25.34
N ASP A 254 9.11 -11.80 -24.62
CA ASP A 254 8.98 -13.23 -24.86
C ASP A 254 7.52 -13.70 -24.63
N SER A 255 7.05 -14.65 -25.44
CA SER A 255 5.68 -15.18 -25.36
C SER A 255 5.33 -15.86 -24.03
N ARG A 256 6.34 -16.25 -23.24
CA ARG A 256 6.22 -16.82 -21.89
C ARG A 256 6.56 -15.82 -20.79
N SER A 257 6.91 -14.58 -21.13
CA SER A 257 7.14 -13.50 -20.16
C SER A 257 5.95 -13.29 -19.24
N ASN A 258 6.19 -12.71 -18.06
CA ASN A 258 5.12 -12.33 -17.14
C ASN A 258 4.12 -11.35 -17.79
N PHE A 259 4.55 -10.57 -18.80
CA PHE A 259 3.70 -9.65 -19.55
C PHE A 259 2.63 -10.39 -20.37
N TYR A 260 3.06 -11.22 -21.32
CA TYR A 260 2.11 -11.95 -22.19
C TYR A 260 1.37 -13.08 -21.45
N ALA A 261 1.95 -13.65 -20.40
CA ALA A 261 1.32 -14.69 -19.60
C ALA A 261 0.36 -14.16 -18.52
N ALA A 262 0.27 -12.84 -18.29
CA ALA A 262 -0.46 -12.29 -17.14
C ALA A 262 -1.94 -12.70 -17.09
N LEU A 263 -2.63 -12.68 -18.24
CA LEU A 263 -4.05 -13.06 -18.32
C LEU A 263 -4.24 -14.55 -18.00
N ARG A 264 -3.54 -15.44 -18.72
CA ARG A 264 -3.64 -16.89 -18.48
C ARG A 264 -3.12 -17.32 -17.11
N ASN A 265 -2.26 -16.56 -16.47
CA ASN A 265 -1.80 -16.83 -15.11
C ASN A 265 -2.77 -16.34 -14.03
N THR A 266 -3.85 -15.65 -14.41
CA THR A 266 -4.88 -15.18 -13.47
C THR A 266 -5.88 -16.30 -13.20
N PRO A 267 -6.03 -16.81 -11.95
CA PRO A 267 -6.91 -17.95 -11.68
C PRO A 267 -8.37 -17.75 -12.09
N SER A 268 -8.92 -16.54 -11.86
CA SER A 268 -10.30 -16.21 -12.21
C SER A 268 -10.57 -16.16 -13.72
N PHE A 269 -9.53 -16.14 -14.57
CA PHE A 269 -9.69 -16.31 -16.02
C PHE A 269 -10.17 -17.72 -16.38
N TRP A 270 -9.73 -18.75 -15.65
CA TRP A 270 -10.08 -20.14 -15.91
C TRP A 270 -11.40 -20.58 -15.27
N ASP A 271 -11.85 -19.85 -14.26
CA ASP A 271 -13.09 -20.17 -13.55
C ASP A 271 -14.32 -19.89 -14.42
N SER A 272 -15.19 -20.89 -14.55
CA SER A 272 -16.51 -20.80 -15.18
C SER A 272 -17.39 -19.67 -14.65
N SER A 273 -17.23 -19.28 -13.37
CA SER A 273 -17.97 -18.18 -12.75
C SER A 273 -17.31 -16.80 -12.92
N GLY A 274 -16.10 -16.78 -13.50
CA GLY A 274 -15.30 -15.59 -13.74
C GLY A 274 -15.12 -15.31 -15.23
N GLY A 275 -13.92 -15.60 -15.73
CA GLY A 275 -13.53 -15.39 -17.12
C GLY A 275 -13.93 -16.50 -18.07
N ASP A 276 -14.09 -17.74 -17.60
CA ASP A 276 -14.48 -18.89 -18.42
C ASP A 276 -13.63 -19.02 -19.72
N ARG A 277 -12.32 -18.75 -19.59
CA ARG A 277 -11.33 -18.70 -20.68
C ARG A 277 -11.63 -17.67 -21.80
N ASP A 278 -12.54 -16.75 -21.56
CA ASP A 278 -12.93 -15.67 -22.48
C ASP A 278 -12.33 -14.33 -22.01
N PRO A 279 -11.29 -13.80 -22.70
CA PRO A 279 -10.66 -12.54 -22.33
C PRO A 279 -11.63 -11.36 -22.24
N SER A 280 -12.69 -11.34 -23.07
CA SER A 280 -13.68 -10.27 -23.08
C SER A 280 -14.47 -10.14 -21.77
N LYS A 281 -14.47 -11.19 -20.94
CA LYS A 281 -15.07 -11.19 -19.59
C LYS A 281 -14.12 -10.67 -18.51
N MET A 282 -12.87 -10.34 -18.83
CA MET A 282 -11.86 -9.88 -17.88
C MET A 282 -11.60 -8.37 -18.00
N LYS A 283 -11.05 -7.77 -16.95
CA LYS A 283 -10.52 -6.40 -16.95
C LYS A 283 -9.17 -6.34 -16.26
N ALA A 284 -8.25 -5.57 -16.81
CA ALA A 284 -6.98 -5.25 -16.18
C ALA A 284 -7.20 -4.26 -15.03
N VAL A 285 -6.53 -4.50 -13.91
CA VAL A 285 -6.57 -3.68 -12.68
C VAL A 285 -5.16 -3.48 -12.16
N ILE A 286 -4.96 -2.38 -11.42
CA ILE A 286 -3.67 -1.98 -10.87
C ILE A 286 -3.72 -1.95 -9.34
N TYR A 287 -2.65 -2.44 -8.74
CA TYR A 287 -2.30 -2.18 -7.34
C TYR A 287 -0.82 -1.80 -7.26
N SER A 288 -0.37 -1.33 -6.10
CA SER A 288 1.03 -0.97 -5.87
C SER A 288 1.58 -1.69 -4.66
N LYS A 289 2.89 -1.95 -4.70
CA LYS A 289 3.67 -2.44 -3.57
C LYS A 289 4.81 -1.48 -3.28
N HIS A 290 4.91 -1.04 -2.03
CA HIS A 290 6.11 -0.39 -1.48
C HIS A 290 6.92 -1.41 -0.69
N PHE A 291 8.23 -1.47 -0.92
CA PHE A 291 9.10 -2.50 -0.37
C PHE A 291 10.56 -2.06 -0.31
N TRP A 292 11.40 -2.91 0.27
CA TRP A 292 12.84 -2.67 0.46
C TRP A 292 13.69 -3.32 -0.64
N SER A 293 14.74 -2.65 -1.11
CA SER A 293 15.64 -3.16 -2.15
C SER A 293 16.69 -4.16 -1.65
N GLY A 294 17.22 -3.96 -0.44
CA GLY A 294 18.32 -4.75 0.12
C GLY A 294 17.88 -6.04 0.80
N GLN A 295 17.28 -6.97 0.06
CA GLN A 295 16.64 -8.17 0.63
C GLN A 295 17.50 -9.45 0.60
N ASP A 296 18.63 -9.44 -0.10
CA ASP A 296 19.50 -10.60 -0.18
C ASP A 296 20.24 -10.82 1.16
N PRO A 297 20.02 -11.95 1.87
CA PRO A 297 20.66 -12.21 3.16
C PRO A 297 22.18 -12.37 3.04
N TRP A 298 22.69 -12.67 1.84
CA TRP A 298 24.12 -12.84 1.58
C TRP A 298 24.82 -11.54 1.17
N SER A 299 24.05 -10.48 0.92
CA SER A 299 24.59 -9.17 0.58
C SER A 299 25.20 -8.47 1.80
N PRO A 300 26.16 -7.56 1.59
CA PRO A 300 26.75 -6.76 2.67
C PRO A 300 25.69 -6.09 3.54
N ALA A 301 25.98 -5.97 4.85
CA ALA A 301 25.07 -5.38 5.82
C ALA A 301 24.63 -3.96 5.44
N ASP A 302 25.50 -3.21 4.76
CA ASP A 302 25.19 -1.86 4.28
C ASP A 302 24.04 -1.84 3.29
N LYS A 303 23.99 -2.77 2.31
CA LYS A 303 22.85 -2.88 1.39
C LYS A 303 21.55 -3.19 2.13
N ARG A 304 21.62 -4.05 3.15
CA ARG A 304 20.44 -4.40 3.96
C ARG A 304 19.93 -3.24 4.82
N LYS A 305 20.79 -2.30 5.21
CA LYS A 305 20.45 -1.13 6.04
C LYS A 305 20.09 0.12 5.23
N TYR A 306 20.77 0.32 4.11
CA TYR A 306 20.77 1.58 3.36
C TYR A 306 20.22 1.46 1.94
N GLY A 307 20.01 0.24 1.46
CA GLY A 307 19.42 -0.06 0.15
C GLY A 307 20.46 -0.60 -0.82
N ASP A 308 20.02 -1.45 -1.74
CA ASP A 308 20.82 -1.88 -2.88
C ASP A 308 20.46 -1.01 -4.09
N PRO A 309 21.32 -0.08 -4.54
CA PRO A 309 20.99 0.87 -5.61
C PRO A 309 20.64 0.19 -6.94
N ASP A 310 21.10 -1.04 -7.17
CA ASP A 310 20.91 -1.74 -8.44
C ASP A 310 19.73 -2.72 -8.43
N ALA A 311 19.23 -3.07 -7.24
CA ALA A 311 18.11 -3.99 -7.13
C ALA A 311 16.79 -3.34 -7.56
N PHE A 312 15.98 -4.10 -8.31
CA PHE A 312 14.62 -3.75 -8.75
C PHE A 312 14.55 -2.46 -9.59
N ARG A 313 15.61 -2.14 -10.34
CA ARG A 313 15.50 -1.12 -11.39
C ARG A 313 14.60 -1.61 -12.52
N PRO A 314 13.74 -0.75 -13.10
CA PRO A 314 12.97 -1.10 -14.26
C PRO A 314 13.88 -1.28 -15.49
N ASP A 315 13.51 -2.18 -16.39
CA ASP A 315 14.07 -2.22 -17.73
C ASP A 315 13.83 -0.87 -18.43
N ARG A 316 14.86 -0.34 -19.09
CA ARG A 316 14.85 1.02 -19.64
C ARG A 316 13.86 1.19 -20.78
N ALA A 317 13.60 0.14 -21.56
CA ALA A 317 12.76 0.21 -22.74
C ALA A 317 11.27 -0.03 -22.40
N THR A 318 11.01 -0.97 -21.49
CA THR A 318 9.65 -1.44 -21.20
C THR A 318 9.07 -0.86 -19.90
N GLY A 319 9.93 -0.49 -18.96
CA GLY A 319 9.56 -0.12 -17.59
C GLY A 319 9.28 -1.32 -16.67
N LEU A 320 9.48 -2.56 -17.15
CA LEU A 320 9.21 -3.78 -16.39
C LEU A 320 10.22 -3.94 -15.24
N VAL A 321 9.74 -4.33 -14.06
CA VAL A 321 10.57 -4.66 -12.90
C VAL A 321 10.52 -6.17 -12.65
N ASP A 322 11.69 -6.80 -12.56
CA ASP A 322 11.78 -8.21 -12.13
C ASP A 322 11.57 -8.33 -10.62
N MET A 323 10.39 -8.79 -10.22
CA MET A 323 10.01 -9.00 -8.83
C MET A 323 10.38 -10.39 -8.30
N SER A 324 11.08 -11.24 -9.07
CA SER A 324 11.43 -12.61 -8.64
C SER A 324 12.35 -12.68 -7.43
N LYS A 325 13.11 -11.60 -7.18
CA LYS A 325 14.04 -11.49 -6.05
C LYS A 325 13.44 -10.82 -4.81
N ASP A 326 12.19 -10.39 -4.89
CA ASP A 326 11.47 -9.84 -3.74
C ASP A 326 11.03 -10.99 -2.82
N ARG A 327 11.52 -10.97 -1.58
CA ARG A 327 11.35 -12.01 -0.56
C ARG A 327 10.51 -11.54 0.62
N ASN A 328 9.90 -10.35 0.54
CA ASN A 328 9.20 -9.70 1.65
C ASN A 328 10.11 -9.48 2.88
N THR A 329 11.40 -9.24 2.65
CA THR A 329 12.36 -8.93 3.73
C THR A 329 12.30 -7.45 4.08
N SER A 330 12.19 -7.11 5.36
CA SER A 330 12.23 -5.72 5.83
C SER A 330 13.63 -5.10 5.76
N ARG A 331 13.66 -3.77 5.74
CA ARG A 331 14.88 -2.99 5.99
C ARG A 331 15.54 -3.40 7.31
N SER A 332 16.86 -3.54 7.33
CA SER A 332 17.61 -3.78 8.57
C SER A 332 17.81 -2.48 9.36
N PRO A 333 17.76 -2.51 10.69
CA PRO A 333 18.02 -1.34 11.52
C PRO A 333 19.45 -0.82 11.33
N ALA A 334 19.60 0.49 11.16
CA ALA A 334 20.91 1.15 11.14
C ALA A 334 21.37 1.46 12.58
N LYS A 335 20.42 1.78 13.47
CA LYS A 335 20.65 2.11 14.88
C LYS A 335 19.81 1.21 15.81
N PRO A 336 20.26 0.96 17.05
CA PRO A 336 19.44 0.28 18.05
C PRO A 336 18.10 1.00 18.27
N GLY A 337 17.02 0.24 18.35
CA GLY A 337 15.66 0.78 18.54
C GLY A 337 14.91 1.07 17.24
N GLU A 338 15.57 1.14 16.09
CA GLU A 338 14.89 1.22 14.80
C GLU A 338 14.23 -0.12 14.46
N SER A 339 13.05 -0.07 13.85
CA SER A 339 12.32 -1.23 13.37
C SER A 339 11.49 -0.82 12.16
N TYR A 340 11.48 -1.68 11.14
CA TYR A 340 10.84 -1.40 9.86
C TYR A 340 9.93 -2.53 9.44
N VAL A 341 8.76 -2.18 8.92
CA VAL A 341 7.84 -3.16 8.32
C VAL A 341 8.35 -3.58 6.95
N ASN A 342 7.97 -4.77 6.48
CA ASN A 342 8.52 -5.33 5.25
C ASN A 342 7.91 -4.82 3.95
N PHE A 343 6.61 -4.49 3.93
CA PHE A 343 5.95 -3.93 2.76
C PHE A 343 4.65 -3.18 3.10
N ASP A 344 4.17 -2.40 2.13
CA ASP A 344 2.81 -1.85 2.11
C ASP A 344 2.18 -2.10 0.73
N TYR A 345 0.86 -2.27 0.69
CA TYR A 345 0.08 -2.57 -0.52
C TYR A 345 -1.08 -1.60 -0.67
N GLY A 346 -1.15 -0.94 -1.83
CA GLY A 346 -2.20 0.01 -2.17
C GLY A 346 -3.06 -0.47 -3.33
N TRP A 347 -4.36 -0.68 -3.09
CA TRP A 347 -5.32 -1.02 -4.14
C TRP A 347 -5.84 0.23 -4.86
N PHE A 348 -5.62 0.30 -6.18
CA PHE A 348 -6.18 1.34 -7.05
C PHE A 348 -7.39 0.82 -7.84
N GLY A 349 -7.32 -0.39 -8.40
CA GLY A 349 -8.35 -0.95 -9.27
C GLY A 349 -8.24 -0.45 -10.71
N ASP A 350 -9.28 0.21 -11.22
CA ASP A 350 -9.36 0.72 -12.60
C ASP A 350 -10.13 2.06 -12.65
N GLN A 351 -9.72 3.00 -11.78
CA GLN A 351 -10.36 4.31 -11.74
C GLN A 351 -10.10 5.10 -13.03
N LYS A 352 -11.11 5.82 -13.51
CA LYS A 352 -11.03 6.62 -14.74
C LYS A 352 -10.62 8.08 -14.50
N GLU A 353 -10.36 8.46 -13.26
CA GLU A 353 -9.78 9.76 -12.91
C GLU A 353 -8.44 9.95 -13.63
N ALA A 354 -8.32 11.00 -14.45
CA ALA A 354 -7.15 11.23 -15.29
C ALA A 354 -5.96 11.75 -14.48
N ASN A 355 -6.21 12.63 -13.49
CA ASN A 355 -5.14 13.17 -12.67
C ASN A 355 -4.71 12.14 -11.61
N PRO A 356 -3.46 11.62 -11.64
CA PRO A 356 -3.01 10.64 -10.66
C PRO A 356 -3.18 11.14 -9.22
N ASP A 357 -2.95 12.43 -8.94
CA ASP A 357 -3.08 13.00 -7.59
C ASP A 357 -4.50 12.93 -7.02
N HIS A 358 -5.52 12.78 -7.87
CA HIS A 358 -6.91 12.69 -7.47
C HIS A 358 -7.38 11.25 -7.28
N THR A 359 -6.63 10.27 -7.77
CA THR A 359 -6.92 8.84 -7.60
C THR A 359 -6.82 8.40 -6.14
N ILE A 360 -7.58 7.38 -5.77
CA ILE A 360 -7.63 6.84 -4.40
C ILE A 360 -6.92 5.49 -4.32
N TRP A 361 -6.11 5.32 -3.28
CA TRP A 361 -5.34 4.13 -2.98
C TRP A 361 -5.80 3.59 -1.63
N THR A 362 -6.40 2.40 -1.65
CA THR A 362 -6.95 1.77 -0.43
C THR A 362 -5.95 0.79 0.14
N HIS A 363 -5.55 0.98 1.39
CA HIS A 363 -4.54 0.20 2.10
C HIS A 363 -4.87 0.14 3.60
N ALA A 364 -4.04 -0.49 4.42
CA ALA A 364 -4.34 -0.64 5.84
C ALA A 364 -3.09 -0.60 6.71
N ASN A 365 -3.27 -0.17 7.96
CA ASN A 365 -2.16 0.03 8.90
C ASN A 365 -1.41 -1.27 9.23
N HIS A 366 -2.11 -2.33 9.65
CA HIS A 366 -1.53 -3.61 10.06
C HIS A 366 -2.64 -4.65 10.11
N TYR A 367 -2.30 -5.90 10.43
CA TYR A 367 -3.29 -6.95 10.61
C TYR A 367 -4.25 -6.66 11.77
N HIS A 368 -5.43 -7.27 11.75
CA HIS A 368 -6.46 -7.01 12.77
C HIS A 368 -6.13 -7.72 14.09
N SER A 369 -5.77 -6.93 15.12
CA SER A 369 -5.46 -7.42 16.47
C SER A 369 -6.22 -6.61 17.54
N PRO A 370 -7.56 -6.70 17.58
CA PRO A 370 -8.41 -5.80 18.39
C PRO A 370 -8.11 -5.87 19.89
N GLU A 371 -7.62 -7.02 20.37
CA GLU A 371 -7.26 -7.27 21.78
C GLU A 371 -5.75 -7.15 22.03
N GLY A 372 -4.95 -6.91 20.99
CA GLY A 372 -3.48 -6.80 21.07
C GLY A 372 -2.99 -5.35 21.20
N GLY A 373 -1.68 -5.18 21.41
CA GLY A 373 -1.03 -3.87 21.58
C GLY A 373 -1.18 -2.93 20.37
N MET A 374 -1.26 -3.48 19.16
CA MET A 374 -1.53 -2.72 17.92
C MET A 374 -2.99 -2.27 17.79
N GLY A 375 -3.92 -2.94 18.47
CA GLY A 375 -5.35 -2.68 18.35
C GLY A 375 -5.96 -3.09 17.00
N PRO A 376 -7.19 -2.62 16.71
CA PRO A 376 -7.92 -3.03 15.51
C PRO A 376 -7.35 -2.39 14.25
N MET A 377 -7.22 -3.21 13.20
CA MET A 377 -6.91 -2.76 11.83
C MET A 377 -7.79 -1.58 11.40
N GLN A 378 -7.13 -0.55 10.87
CA GLN A 378 -7.70 0.62 10.24
C GLN A 378 -7.41 0.55 8.74
N VAL A 379 -8.45 0.78 7.93
CA VAL A 379 -8.33 0.89 6.48
C VAL A 379 -8.26 2.36 6.10
N TYR A 380 -7.26 2.69 5.28
CA TYR A 380 -7.00 4.01 4.74
C TYR A 380 -7.43 4.09 3.29
N GLU A 381 -8.00 5.24 2.92
CA GLU A 381 -8.27 5.61 1.53
C GLU A 381 -7.51 6.89 1.27
N SER A 382 -6.36 6.78 0.60
CA SER A 382 -5.39 7.88 0.45
C SER A 382 -5.39 8.41 -0.98
N LYS A 383 -5.22 9.73 -1.16
CA LYS A 383 -4.85 10.29 -2.46
C LYS A 383 -3.47 9.78 -2.89
N PHE A 384 -3.22 9.69 -4.19
CA PHE A 384 -1.95 9.17 -4.72
C PHE A 384 -0.72 9.83 -4.10
N ARG A 385 -0.66 11.16 -4.03
CA ARG A 385 0.45 11.89 -3.38
C ARG A 385 0.72 11.48 -1.93
N SER A 386 -0.30 11.03 -1.21
CA SER A 386 -0.15 10.53 0.16
C SER A 386 0.37 9.10 0.19
N TRP A 387 -0.09 8.26 -0.75
CA TRP A 387 0.41 6.91 -1.00
C TRP A 387 1.87 6.94 -1.44
N SER A 388 2.18 7.55 -2.59
CA SER A 388 3.50 7.58 -3.23
C SER A 388 4.58 8.32 -2.44
N ALA A 389 4.22 9.05 -1.39
CA ALA A 389 5.19 9.64 -0.49
C ALA A 389 5.89 8.59 0.40
N GLY A 390 5.29 7.40 0.56
CA GLY A 390 5.90 6.25 1.21
C GLY A 390 6.37 6.50 2.65
N TYR A 391 7.34 5.68 3.06
CA TYR A 391 7.97 5.67 4.38
C TYR A 391 9.49 5.48 4.24
N THR A 392 10.24 5.60 5.34
CA THR A 392 11.68 5.26 5.34
C THR A 392 11.97 3.77 5.27
N ASP A 393 10.97 2.94 5.58
CA ASP A 393 10.97 1.48 5.46
C ASP A 393 11.18 1.01 4.02
N PHE A 394 10.72 1.82 3.06
CA PHE A 394 10.64 1.45 1.66
C PHE A 394 11.47 2.40 0.80
N ASP A 395 12.22 1.84 -0.13
CA ASP A 395 13.00 2.58 -1.12
C ASP A 395 12.65 2.19 -2.56
N ARG A 396 11.68 1.29 -2.73
CA ARG A 396 11.12 0.86 -4.01
C ARG A 396 9.60 0.93 -3.98
N GLY A 397 9.03 1.34 -5.10
CA GLY A 397 7.60 1.29 -5.37
C GLY A 397 7.36 0.70 -6.75
N THR A 398 6.45 -0.27 -6.83
CA THR A 398 6.04 -0.87 -8.11
C THR A 398 4.55 -0.77 -8.33
N TYR A 399 4.15 -0.75 -9.59
CA TYR A 399 2.77 -0.67 -10.05
C TYR A 399 2.47 -1.93 -10.84
N VAL A 400 1.64 -2.79 -10.26
CA VAL A 400 1.41 -4.15 -10.74
C VAL A 400 0.08 -4.24 -11.47
N ILE A 401 0.09 -4.88 -12.64
CA ILE A 401 -1.13 -5.19 -13.39
C ILE A 401 -1.52 -6.65 -13.13
N THR A 402 -2.79 -6.87 -12.83
CA THR A 402 -3.44 -8.19 -12.82
C THR A 402 -4.83 -8.09 -13.44
N PHE A 403 -5.59 -9.19 -13.46
CA PHE A 403 -6.92 -9.24 -14.06
C PHE A 403 -7.96 -9.70 -13.05
N ILE A 404 -9.18 -9.16 -13.18
CA ILE A 404 -10.37 -9.66 -12.49
C ILE A 404 -11.54 -9.77 -13.47
N PRO A 405 -12.57 -10.58 -13.17
CA PRO A 405 -13.78 -10.63 -13.98
C PRO A 405 -14.49 -9.27 -14.04
N LYS A 406 -15.07 -8.91 -15.19
CA LYS A 406 -15.87 -7.69 -15.37
C LYS A 406 -17.14 -7.70 -14.51
N SER A 407 -17.66 -8.88 -14.17
CA SER A 407 -18.79 -9.06 -13.26
C SER A 407 -18.51 -8.55 -11.84
N TRP A 408 -17.24 -8.35 -11.47
CA TRP A 408 -16.83 -7.89 -10.14
C TRP A 408 -16.77 -6.37 -10.06
N ASN A 409 -17.28 -5.78 -8.96
CA ASN A 409 -17.23 -4.32 -8.73
C ASN A 409 -16.13 -3.86 -7.75
N THR A 410 -15.09 -4.65 -7.52
CA THR A 410 -13.96 -4.31 -6.63
C THR A 410 -13.00 -3.27 -7.25
N ALA A 411 -13.10 -3.05 -8.56
CA ALA A 411 -12.44 -1.99 -9.30
C ALA A 411 -13.48 -1.18 -10.09
N PRO A 412 -14.23 -0.28 -9.43
CA PRO A 412 -15.18 0.58 -10.10
C PRO A 412 -14.46 1.77 -10.77
N ALA A 413 -15.12 2.40 -11.74
CA ALA A 413 -14.59 3.55 -12.47
C ALA A 413 -14.30 4.77 -11.57
N LYS A 414 -14.98 4.89 -10.43
CA LYS A 414 -14.79 5.95 -9.45
C LYS A 414 -14.78 5.38 -8.04
N VAL A 415 -13.76 5.75 -7.27
CA VAL A 415 -13.66 5.45 -5.84
C VAL A 415 -13.77 6.76 -5.08
N LYS A 416 -14.51 6.76 -3.96
CA LYS A 416 -14.64 7.91 -3.07
C LYS A 416 -14.02 7.59 -1.71
N GLN A 417 -13.30 8.56 -1.15
CA GLN A 417 -12.85 8.51 0.24
C GLN A 417 -14.04 8.73 1.16
N GLY A 418 -14.09 8.01 2.29
CA GLY A 418 -15.16 8.21 3.25
C GLY A 418 -16.46 7.49 2.90
N TRP A 419 -17.51 7.79 3.64
CA TRP A 419 -18.88 7.35 3.35
C TRP A 419 -19.82 8.51 3.68
N PRO A 420 -20.82 8.85 2.81
CA PRO A 420 -21.44 8.08 1.72
C PRO A 420 -20.75 8.05 0.34
#